data_AF-A0A7X6UP89-F1
#
_entry.id   AF-A0A7X6UP89-F1
#
_cell.length_a   1.000
_cell.length_b   1.000
_cell.length_c   1.000
_cell.angle_alpha   90.00
_cell.angle_beta   90.00
_cell.angle_gamma   90.00
#
_symmetry.space_group_name_H-M   'P 1'
#
loop_
_entity.id
_entity.type
_entity.pdbx_description
1 polymer ?
#
loop_
_entity_poly.entity_id
_entity_poly.type
_entity_poly.pdbx_seq_one_letter_code
_entity_poly.pdbx_strand_id
1 'polypeptide(L)'
;MQFGMPTLIELKSAEACASICRELGLKFIELSMDLPDNQADKLCVDELRRIADKYGVFYTIHLEGFLDPCVFNNRVVSAYTETVLQVIDIAKQLGVPLLNMHMNR
;
A
#
# COMPACT_ATOMS: atom_id res chain seq x y z
N MET A 1 13.99 -16.15 -0.69
CA MET A 1 12.62 -15.94 -0.15
C MET A 1 12.62 -14.64 0.63
N GLN A 2 11.68 -13.73 0.37
CA GLN A 2 11.54 -12.46 1.08
C GLN A 2 10.29 -12.51 1.96
N PHE A 3 10.41 -12.01 3.19
CA PHE A 3 9.30 -11.92 4.13
C PHE A 3 9.04 -10.46 4.45
N GLY A 4 7.77 -10.13 4.69
CA GLY A 4 7.33 -8.79 5.05
C GLY A 4 6.31 -8.84 6.17
N MET A 5 5.73 -7.69 6.46
CA MET A 5 4.68 -7.53 7.46
C MET A 5 3.63 -6.55 6.96
N PRO A 6 2.38 -6.64 7.43
CA PRO A 6 1.40 -5.59 7.18
C PRO A 6 1.78 -4.30 7.93
N THR A 7 1.17 -3.20 7.51
CA THR A 7 1.08 -1.99 8.34
C THR A 7 0.43 -2.36 9.68
N LEU A 8 1.08 -2.03 10.79
CA LEU A 8 0.56 -2.30 12.13
C LEU A 8 -0.20 -1.08 12.65
N ILE A 9 -1.48 -1.26 12.93
CA ILE A 9 -2.40 -0.18 13.37
C ILE A 9 -2.02 0.41 14.73
N GLU A 10 -1.27 -0.33 15.53
CA GLU A 10 -0.78 0.08 16.84
C GLU A 10 0.37 1.10 16.73
N LEU A 11 0.98 1.22 15.54
CA LEU A 11 2.10 2.11 15.30
C LEU A 11 1.62 3.44 14.71
N LYS A 12 2.17 4.53 15.23
CA LYS A 12 1.71 5.89 14.92
C LYS A 12 2.16 6.43 13.55
N SER A 13 2.96 5.68 12.79
CA SER A 13 3.48 6.14 11.50
C SER A 13 4.06 5.00 10.64
N ALA A 14 4.18 5.27 9.33
CA ALA A 14 4.92 4.42 8.39
C ALA A 14 6.40 4.26 8.80
N GLU A 15 7.00 5.29 9.39
CA GLU A 15 8.39 5.25 9.87
C GLU A 15 8.54 4.29 11.07
N ALA A 16 7.56 4.24 11.98
CA ALA A 16 7.55 3.26 13.06
C ALA A 16 7.41 1.82 12.53
N CYS A 17 6.55 1.60 11.53
CA CYS A 17 6.45 0.30 10.85
C CYS A 17 7.78 -0.11 10.20
N ALA A 18 8.48 0.83 9.53
CA ALA A 18 9.76 0.56 8.89
C ALA A 18 10.88 0.25 9.87
N SER A 19 10.88 0.92 11.02
CA SER A 19 11.80 0.61 12.12
C SER A 19 11.63 -0.83 12.60
N ILE A 20 10.40 -1.26 12.88
CA ILE A 20 10.13 -2.63 13.34
C ILE A 20 10.39 -3.66 12.24
N CYS A 21 10.00 -3.37 10.99
CA CYS A 21 10.28 -4.23 9.84
C CYS A 21 11.78 -4.51 9.72
N ARG A 22 12.62 -3.47 9.86
CA ARG A 22 14.08 -3.60 9.87
C ARG A 22 14.58 -4.39 11.07
N GLU A 23 14.09 -4.11 12.26
CA GLU A 23 14.48 -4.80 13.50
C GLU A 23 14.20 -6.32 13.43
N LEU A 24 13.06 -6.71 12.86
CA LEU A 24 12.66 -8.10 12.66
C LEU A 24 13.37 -8.79 11.48
N GLY A 25 14.22 -8.08 10.73
CA GLY A 25 14.92 -8.63 9.56
C GLY A 25 14.03 -8.86 8.34
N LEU A 26 12.82 -8.29 8.33
CA LEU A 26 11.88 -8.33 7.22
C LEU A 26 12.32 -7.37 6.10
N LYS A 27 11.71 -7.51 4.93
CA LYS A 27 12.13 -6.80 3.70
C LYS A 27 11.12 -5.77 3.23
N PHE A 28 9.84 -5.98 3.52
CA PHE A 28 8.80 -5.08 3.05
C PHE A 28 7.68 -4.89 4.05
N ILE A 29 6.97 -3.79 3.85
CA ILE A 29 5.74 -3.45 4.54
C ILE A 29 4.62 -3.45 3.53
N GLU A 30 3.54 -4.16 3.82
CA GLU A 30 2.30 -4.08 3.03
C GLU A 30 1.47 -2.89 3.51
N LEU A 31 1.33 -1.89 2.64
CA LEU A 31 0.45 -0.75 2.82
C LEU A 31 -0.98 -1.19 2.51
N SER A 32 -1.77 -1.48 3.54
CA SER A 32 -3.18 -1.85 3.38
C SER A 32 -4.04 -0.60 3.23
N MET A 33 -4.75 -0.50 2.11
CA MET A 33 -5.72 0.56 1.85
C MET A 33 -7.05 0.36 2.61
N ASP A 34 -7.17 -0.67 3.45
CA ASP A 34 -8.26 -0.73 4.44
C ASP A 34 -8.02 0.26 5.60
N LEU A 35 -6.82 0.86 5.67
CA LEU A 35 -6.47 1.88 6.66
C LEU A 35 -6.66 3.30 6.11
N PRO A 36 -7.23 4.22 6.92
CA PRO A 36 -7.48 5.59 6.49
C PRO A 36 -6.23 6.36 6.08
N ASP A 37 -5.06 6.05 6.63
CA ASP A 37 -3.82 6.78 6.33
C ASP A 37 -3.12 6.29 5.05
N ASN A 38 -3.54 5.14 4.54
CA ASN A 38 -2.99 4.53 3.33
C ASN A 38 -3.80 4.81 2.06
N GLN A 39 -4.77 5.73 2.13
CA GLN A 39 -5.55 6.14 0.96
C GLN A 39 -4.67 6.90 -0.04
N ALA A 40 -4.95 6.72 -1.34
CA ALA A 40 -4.11 7.25 -2.42
C ALA A 40 -3.88 8.76 -2.33
N ASP A 41 -4.86 9.53 -1.87
CA ASP A 41 -4.81 10.99 -1.68
C ASP A 41 -3.98 11.43 -0.47
N LYS A 42 -3.65 10.51 0.45
CA LYS A 42 -2.89 10.78 1.67
C LYS A 42 -1.45 10.27 1.62
N LEU A 43 -1.14 9.34 0.72
CA LEU A 43 0.21 8.79 0.58
C LEU A 43 1.17 9.86 0.07
N CYS A 44 2.13 10.25 0.91
CA CYS A 44 3.24 11.11 0.51
C CYS A 44 4.39 10.26 -0.04
N VAL A 45 4.53 10.23 -1.38
CA VAL A 45 5.55 9.45 -2.09
C VAL A 45 6.97 9.77 -1.61
N ASP A 46 7.30 11.06 -1.45
CA ASP A 46 8.64 11.47 -1.07
C ASP A 46 8.99 11.08 0.37
N GLU A 47 8.01 11.14 1.27
CA GLU A 47 8.18 10.69 2.65
C GLU A 47 8.40 9.17 2.72
N LEU A 48 7.55 8.40 2.02
CA LEU A 48 7.67 6.96 1.96
C LEU A 48 9.01 6.53 1.34
N ARG A 49 9.46 7.18 0.27
CA ARG A 49 10.77 6.91 -0.34
C ARG A 49 11.89 7.16 0.66
N ARG A 50 11.87 8.31 1.37
CA ARG A 50 12.84 8.62 2.42
C ARG A 50 12.87 7.55 3.52
N ILE A 51 11.71 7.07 3.95
CA ILE A 51 11.59 6.03 4.97
C ILE A 51 12.15 4.70 4.45
N ALA A 52 11.76 4.27 3.25
CA ALA A 52 12.28 3.07 2.60
C ALA A 52 13.81 3.07 2.54
N ASP A 53 14.41 4.17 2.06
CA ASP A 53 15.86 4.32 1.95
C ASP A 53 16.54 4.27 3.32
N LYS A 54 15.98 4.97 4.32
CA LYS A 54 16.53 5.03 5.68
C LYS A 54 16.58 3.66 6.36
N TYR A 55 15.55 2.84 6.19
CA TYR A 55 15.43 1.55 6.88
C TYR A 55 15.83 0.35 6.01
N GLY A 56 16.07 0.57 4.71
CA GLY A 56 16.40 -0.48 3.75
C GLY A 56 15.25 -1.48 3.57
N VAL A 57 14.03 -0.97 3.46
CA VAL A 57 12.79 -1.73 3.23
C VAL A 57 12.13 -1.25 1.94
N PHE A 58 11.25 -2.06 1.36
CA PHE A 58 10.38 -1.64 0.27
C PHE A 58 8.90 -1.81 0.64
N TYR A 59 7.99 -1.38 -0.23
CA TYR A 59 6.55 -1.49 0.01
C TYR A 59 5.88 -2.45 -0.97
N THR A 60 4.86 -3.13 -0.49
CA THR A 60 3.77 -3.69 -1.32
C THR A 60 2.49 -2.94 -0.98
N ILE A 61 1.51 -2.95 -1.88
CA ILE A 61 0.22 -2.29 -1.60
C ILE A 61 -0.88 -3.33 -1.72
N HIS A 62 -1.73 -3.39 -0.70
CA HIS A 62 -2.95 -4.17 -0.69
C HIS A 62 -4.12 -3.21 -0.92
N LEU A 63 -4.80 -3.37 -2.05
CA LEU A 63 -5.97 -2.57 -2.42
C LEU A 63 -7.12 -2.86 -1.45
N GLU A 64 -8.00 -1.87 -1.28
CA GLU A 64 -9.14 -1.95 -0.36
C GLU A 64 -9.95 -3.23 -0.58
N GLY A 65 -10.32 -3.91 0.51
CA GLY A 65 -10.92 -5.24 0.46
C GLY A 65 -12.27 -5.31 -0.24
N PHE A 66 -12.98 -4.18 -0.35
CA PHE A 66 -14.28 -4.08 -1.04
C PHE A 66 -14.16 -3.55 -2.47
N LEU A 67 -12.95 -3.21 -2.94
CA LEU A 67 -12.74 -2.68 -4.27
C LEU A 67 -13.08 -3.75 -5.32
N ASP A 68 -14.02 -3.43 -6.20
CA ASP A 68 -14.48 -4.34 -7.24
C ASP A 68 -14.80 -3.62 -8.55
N PRO A 69 -13.89 -3.64 -9.54
CA PRO A 69 -14.11 -2.99 -10.83
C PRO A 69 -15.08 -3.77 -11.73
N CYS A 70 -15.60 -4.92 -11.30
CA CYS A 70 -16.47 -5.79 -12.08
C CYS A 70 -17.96 -5.68 -11.71
N VAL A 71 -18.33 -4.73 -10.84
CA VAL A 71 -19.74 -4.51 -10.47
C VAL A 71 -20.56 -3.92 -11.62
N PHE A 72 -21.88 -4.15 -11.62
CA PHE A 72 -22.77 -3.64 -12.67
C PHE A 72 -22.97 -2.12 -12.66
N ASN A 73 -22.72 -1.45 -11.54
CA ASN A 73 -22.92 -0.02 -11.42
C ASN A 73 -21.73 0.75 -12.00
N ASN A 74 -21.89 1.26 -13.23
CA ASN A 74 -20.84 2.00 -13.93
C ASN A 74 -20.24 3.17 -13.14
N ARG A 75 -21.01 3.83 -12.26
CA ARG A 75 -20.47 4.92 -11.42
C ARG A 75 -19.46 4.40 -10.41
N VAL A 76 -19.73 3.23 -9.83
CA VAL A 76 -18.84 2.56 -8.89
C VAL A 76 -17.61 2.03 -9.62
N VAL A 77 -17.78 1.42 -10.79
CA VAL A 77 -16.67 0.97 -11.65
C VAL A 77 -15.73 2.12 -12.00
N SER A 78 -16.26 3.29 -12.40
CA SER A 78 -15.44 4.46 -12.69
C SER A 78 -14.62 4.91 -11.48
N ALA A 79 -15.26 5.03 -10.31
CA ALA A 79 -14.58 5.43 -9.08
C ALA A 79 -13.45 4.45 -8.71
N TYR A 80 -13.70 3.14 -8.72
CA TYR A 80 -12.67 2.15 -8.41
C TYR A 80 -11.55 2.11 -9.45
N THR A 81 -11.88 2.24 -10.74
CA THR A 81 -10.87 2.28 -11.80
C THR A 81 -9.94 3.47 -11.61
N GLU A 82 -10.49 4.65 -11.34
CA GLU A 82 -9.71 5.86 -11.07
C GLU A 82 -8.81 5.70 -9.85
N THR A 83 -9.35 5.15 -8.74
CA THR A 83 -8.57 4.84 -7.54
C THR A 83 -7.41 3.90 -7.84
N VAL A 84 -7.64 2.79 -8.56
CA VAL A 84 -6.58 1.83 -8.92
C VAL A 84 -5.52 2.48 -9.80
N LEU A 85 -5.90 3.32 -10.77
CA LEU A 85 -4.95 4.03 -11.62
C LEU A 85 -4.06 4.99 -10.81
N GLN A 86 -4.63 5.72 -9.85
CA GLN A 86 -3.86 6.57 -8.94
C GLN A 86 -2.85 5.75 -8.12
N VAL A 87 -3.29 4.61 -7.58
CA VAL A 87 -2.42 3.70 -6.82
C VAL A 87 -1.31 3.13 -7.70
N ILE A 88 -1.58 2.78 -8.96
CA ILE A 88 -0.56 2.33 -9.92
C ILE A 88 0.49 3.41 -10.15
N ASP A 89 0.10 4.68 -10.25
CA ASP A 89 1.05 5.77 -10.45
C ASP A 89 1.88 6.05 -9.20
N ILE A 90 1.31 5.93 -8.00
CA ILE A 90 2.06 5.95 -6.73
C ILE A 90 3.04 4.77 -6.67
N ALA A 91 2.58 3.57 -7.03
CA ALA A 91 3.37 2.34 -7.03
C ALA A 91 4.60 2.44 -7.94
N LYS A 92 4.43 2.99 -9.16
CA LYS A 92 5.54 3.25 -10.09
C LYS A 92 6.57 4.20 -9.48
N GLN A 93 6.12 5.28 -8.83
CA GLN A 93 7.02 6.25 -8.21
C GLN A 93 7.79 5.66 -7.02
N LEU A 94 7.17 4.76 -6.25
CA LEU A 94 7.78 4.09 -5.11
C LEU A 94 8.57 2.83 -5.48
N GLY A 95 8.52 2.37 -6.73
CA GLY A 95 9.13 1.11 -7.14
C GLY A 95 8.47 -0.11 -6.50
N VAL A 96 7.18 -0.02 -6.19
CA VAL A 96 6.39 -1.12 -5.61
C VAL A 96 6.29 -2.26 -6.62
N PRO A 97 6.74 -3.48 -6.27
CA PRO A 97 6.75 -4.61 -7.21
C PRO A 97 5.41 -5.36 -7.28
N LEU A 98 4.52 -5.13 -6.31
CA LEU A 98 3.28 -5.92 -6.15
C LEU A 98 2.13 -5.05 -5.64
N LEU A 99 1.02 -5.10 -6.38
CA LEU A 99 -0.31 -4.70 -5.95
C LEU A 99 -1.12 -5.97 -5.71
N ASN A 100 -1.67 -6.13 -4.51
CA ASN A 100 -2.55 -7.24 -4.16
C ASN A 100 -4.01 -6.78 -4.14
N MET A 101 -4.93 -7.59 -4.67
CA MET A 101 -6.37 -7.28 -4.69
C MET A 101 -7.19 -8.53 -4.39
N HIS A 102 -8.36 -8.33 -3.80
CA HIS A 102 -9.36 -9.38 -3.69
C HIS A 102 -10.19 -9.46 -4.97
N MET A 103 -10.40 -10.68 -5.46
CA MET A 103 -11.42 -10.94 -6.48
C MET A 103 -12.67 -11.44 -5.76
N ASN A 104 -13.75 -10.66 -5.80
CA ASN A 104 -15.03 -11.08 -5.27
C ASN A 104 -15.56 -12.30 -6.03
N ARG A 105 -16.23 -13.20 -5.30
CA ARG A 105 -16.84 -14.42 -5.84
C ARG A 105 -18.31 -14.23 -6.17
#